data_AF-A0A8C3TAY8-F1
#
_entry.id   AF-A0A8C3TAY8-F1
#
_cell.length_a   1.000
_cell.length_b   1.000
_cell.length_c   1.000
_cell.angle_alpha   90.00
_cell.angle_beta   90.00
_cell.angle_gamma   90.00
#
_symmetry.space_group_name_H-M   'P 1'
#
loop_
_entity.id
_entity.type
_entity.pdbx_description
1 polymer ?
#
loop_
_entity_poly.entity_id
_entity_poly.type
_entity_poly.pdbx_seq_one_letter_code
_entity_poly.pdbx_strand_id
1 'polypeptide(L)'
;MNIRPIQLGHWCAETTVYQADQYCLIVSFFSFLDLSVSCLRLALVSGWTPRWVTWETFSFRFFPGLPVSQAICVLKDKLVACEPKLSPFKPCVLCEYFYNTLIRHYQLYQFVLCRERDVEQTSAHLEICVPPQPLPLMAGINAEVWHYQQQLAALSAAEVEKRTNMLLLRETLHLEREHTLQRAYDELKSQAEILDRQILETLVKGVIGTQIQALQEILQTEIQTTFEILELRLQKRALILNPPVPYPPPFPLEERAKKSTKAQEQKKKKK
;
A
#
# COMPACT_ATOMS: atom_id res chain seq x y z
N MET A 1 -13.36 -0.87 -26.24
CA MET A 1 -14.69 -1.33 -25.77
C MET A 1 -14.45 -2.66 -25.05
N ASN A 2 -14.73 -2.88 -23.78
CA ASN A 2 -15.93 -2.54 -23.03
C ASN A 2 -15.57 -2.64 -21.53
N ILE A 3 -15.54 -1.51 -20.83
CA ILE A 3 -15.46 -1.45 -19.36
C ILE A 3 -16.90 -1.62 -18.87
N ARG A 4 -17.18 -2.66 -18.09
CA ARG A 4 -18.44 -2.74 -17.32
C ARG A 4 -18.16 -2.47 -15.84
N PRO A 5 -18.86 -1.50 -15.23
CA PRO A 5 -18.80 -1.24 -13.80
C PRO A 5 -19.74 -2.20 -13.05
N ILE A 6 -19.33 -2.69 -11.89
CA ILE A 6 -20.22 -3.40 -10.97
C ILE A 6 -20.71 -2.41 -9.92
N GLN A 7 -22.03 -2.30 -9.89
CA GLN A 7 -22.86 -1.34 -9.17
C GLN A 7 -22.87 -1.61 -7.66
N LEU A 8 -22.74 -0.54 -6.88
CA LEU A 8 -23.28 -0.46 -5.53
C LEU A 8 -24.81 -0.37 -5.61
N GLY A 9 -25.49 -1.14 -4.77
CA GLY A 9 -26.89 -0.86 -4.42
C GLY A 9 -27.68 -2.10 -4.03
N HIS A 10 -27.90 -2.27 -2.74
CA HIS A 10 -29.24 -2.41 -2.13
C HIS A 10 -29.07 -2.74 -0.65
N TRP A 11 -29.10 -1.70 0.19
CA TRP A 11 -29.45 -1.85 1.60
C TRP A 11 -30.97 -1.99 1.66
N CYS A 12 -31.46 -3.21 1.89
CA CYS A 12 -32.83 -3.43 2.32
C CYS A 12 -32.84 -3.48 3.85
N ALA A 13 -33.49 -2.52 4.46
CA ALA A 13 -33.82 -2.50 5.88
C ALA A 13 -35.01 -3.43 6.12
N GLU A 14 -34.85 -4.44 6.97
CA GLU A 14 -35.95 -5.07 7.71
C GLU A 14 -35.39 -6.11 8.70
N THR A 15 -35.21 -5.71 9.96
CA THR A 15 -35.59 -6.51 11.15
C THR A 15 -35.37 -5.70 12.43
N THR A 16 -36.34 -4.85 12.75
CA THR A 16 -36.54 -4.23 14.06
C THR A 16 -37.19 -5.23 15.01
N VAL A 17 -36.44 -6.18 15.60
CA VAL A 17 -36.81 -6.82 16.88
C VAL A 17 -35.56 -7.44 17.57
N TYR A 18 -34.50 -6.69 17.87
CA TYR A 18 -33.45 -7.18 18.83
C TYR A 18 -32.63 -6.03 19.47
N GLN A 19 -33.17 -4.81 19.50
CA GLN A 19 -32.48 -3.61 20.00
C GLN A 19 -32.74 -3.29 21.48
N ALA A 20 -33.25 -4.21 22.30
CA ALA A 20 -33.33 -3.96 23.75
C ALA A 20 -32.11 -4.53 24.49
N ASP A 21 -31.72 -5.77 24.18
CA ASP A 21 -30.64 -6.46 24.88
C ASP A 21 -29.24 -5.98 24.48
N GLN A 22 -29.08 -5.52 23.23
CA GLN A 22 -27.80 -4.98 22.75
C GLN A 22 -27.46 -3.62 23.40
N TYR A 23 -28.46 -2.79 23.70
CA TYR A 23 -28.23 -1.50 24.38
C TYR A 23 -27.87 -1.71 25.85
N CYS A 24 -28.45 -2.71 26.53
CA CYS A 24 -28.00 -3.07 27.88
C CYS A 24 -26.56 -3.56 27.91
N LEU A 25 -26.13 -4.33 26.91
CA LEU A 25 -24.73 -4.76 26.77
C LEU A 25 -23.81 -3.57 26.50
N ILE A 26 -24.17 -2.67 25.58
CA ILE A 26 -23.35 -1.48 25.26
C ILE A 26 -23.27 -0.53 26.46
N VAL A 27 -24.37 -0.27 27.19
CA VAL A 27 -24.37 0.58 28.39
C VAL A 27 -23.59 -0.07 29.54
N SER A 28 -23.66 -1.40 29.69
CA SER A 28 -22.88 -2.13 30.70
C SER A 28 -21.40 -2.15 30.36
N PHE A 29 -21.04 -2.30 29.08
CA PHE A 29 -19.65 -2.28 28.60
C PHE A 29 -19.07 -0.86 28.68
N PHE A 30 -19.85 0.17 28.34
CA PHE A 30 -19.46 1.57 28.52
C PHE A 30 -19.32 1.92 30.00
N SER A 31 -20.20 1.44 30.88
CA SER A 31 -20.06 1.65 32.33
C SER A 31 -18.82 0.94 32.90
N PHE A 32 -18.44 -0.21 32.33
CA PHE A 32 -17.22 -0.96 32.69
C PHE A 32 -15.94 -0.28 32.18
N LEU A 33 -16.00 0.28 30.95
CA LEU A 33 -14.93 1.10 30.37
C LEU A 33 -14.80 2.46 31.06
N ASP A 34 -15.91 3.12 31.42
CA ASP A 34 -15.89 4.35 32.21
C ASP A 34 -15.36 4.10 33.63
N LEU A 35 -15.62 2.91 34.21
CA LEU A 35 -15.03 2.51 35.48
C LEU A 35 -13.50 2.41 35.37
N SER A 36 -13.02 1.80 34.29
CA SER A 36 -11.60 1.66 33.99
C SER A 36 -10.93 3.03 33.74
N VAL A 37 -11.55 3.87 32.92
CA VAL A 37 -11.02 5.20 32.53
C VAL A 37 -11.09 6.20 33.68
N SER A 38 -12.14 6.18 34.50
CA SER A 38 -12.28 7.05 35.67
C SER A 38 -11.34 6.65 36.81
N CYS A 39 -11.09 5.35 37.01
CA CYS A 39 -10.05 4.87 37.91
C CYS A 39 -8.64 5.19 37.40
N LEU A 40 -8.39 5.12 36.09
CA LEU A 40 -7.14 5.60 35.49
C LEU A 40 -6.97 7.12 35.65
N ARG A 41 -8.03 7.92 35.49
CA ARG A 41 -8.00 9.37 35.73
C ARG A 41 -7.72 9.71 37.20
N LEU A 42 -8.32 9.00 38.15
CA LEU A 42 -8.02 9.17 39.57
C LEU A 42 -6.57 8.76 39.91
N ALA A 43 -6.03 7.72 39.27
CA ALA A 43 -4.64 7.30 39.42
C ALA A 43 -3.64 8.33 38.83
N LEU A 44 -3.96 8.92 37.68
CA LEU A 44 -3.15 9.94 37.00
C LEU A 44 -3.14 11.29 37.73
N VAL A 45 -4.27 11.73 38.29
CA VAL A 45 -4.36 13.01 39.01
C VAL A 45 -3.67 12.97 40.38
N SER A 46 -3.37 11.77 40.92
CA SER A 46 -2.80 11.64 42.26
C SER A 46 -1.37 11.09 42.34
N GLY A 47 -0.74 10.75 41.21
CA GLY A 47 0.64 10.23 41.18
C GLY A 47 0.77 8.82 41.76
N TRP A 48 -0.23 7.97 41.56
CA TRP A 48 -0.26 6.61 42.10
C TRP A 48 0.23 5.59 41.07
N THR A 49 1.29 4.84 41.41
CA THR A 49 1.78 3.74 40.57
C THR A 49 0.81 2.54 40.61
N PRO A 50 0.53 1.89 39.47
CA PRO A 50 -0.46 0.82 39.39
C PRO A 50 0.16 -0.48 39.91
N ARG A 51 0.22 -0.63 41.23
CA ARG A 51 0.38 -1.93 41.90
C ARG A 51 -0.95 -2.44 42.46
N TRP A 52 -2.05 -2.03 41.82
CA TRP A 52 -3.35 -2.65 42.00
C TRP A 52 -3.42 -3.81 41.02
N VAL A 53 -3.28 -5.01 41.60
CA VAL A 53 -3.71 -6.29 41.06
C VAL A 53 -4.86 -6.09 40.07
N THR A 54 -4.66 -6.59 38.84
CA THR A 54 -5.55 -6.42 37.67
C THR A 54 -7.02 -6.34 38.09
N TRP A 55 -7.74 -5.33 37.61
CA TRP A 55 -9.19 -5.16 37.85
C TRP A 55 -10.00 -6.41 37.46
N GLU A 56 -9.45 -7.27 36.60
CA GLU A 56 -9.95 -8.63 36.31
C GLU A 56 -10.09 -9.49 37.58
N THR A 57 -9.10 -9.47 38.48
CA THR A 57 -9.20 -10.12 39.80
C THR A 57 -10.14 -9.42 40.77
N PHE A 58 -10.38 -8.11 40.59
CA PHE A 58 -11.23 -7.31 41.47
C PHE A 58 -12.73 -7.44 41.12
N SER A 59 -13.08 -7.67 39.85
CA SER A 59 -14.48 -7.75 39.40
C SER A 59 -14.99 -9.19 39.29
N PHE A 60 -14.14 -10.13 38.86
CA PHE A 60 -14.56 -11.49 38.53
C PHE A 60 -14.89 -12.38 39.75
N ARG A 61 -14.43 -12.01 40.95
CA ARG A 61 -14.68 -12.76 42.20
C ARG A 61 -15.58 -12.06 43.20
N PHE A 62 -16.00 -10.83 42.93
CA PHE A 62 -16.60 -9.96 43.95
C PHE A 62 -18.10 -10.15 44.10
N PHE A 63 -18.79 -10.65 43.08
CA PHE A 63 -20.24 -10.52 43.01
C PHE A 63 -21.09 -11.74 42.65
N PRO A 64 -20.65 -12.90 42.13
CA PRO A 64 -21.62 -13.86 41.64
C PRO A 64 -22.47 -14.46 42.79
N GLY A 65 -23.78 -14.19 42.78
CA GLY A 65 -24.78 -14.83 43.64
C GLY A 65 -24.92 -14.29 45.07
N LEU A 66 -24.23 -13.21 45.44
CA LEU A 66 -24.35 -12.61 46.78
C LEU A 66 -25.55 -11.63 46.86
N PRO A 67 -26.20 -11.49 48.03
CA PRO A 67 -27.17 -10.42 48.26
C PRO A 67 -26.46 -9.06 48.39
N VAL A 68 -27.17 -7.98 48.03
CA VAL A 68 -26.68 -6.59 48.06
C VAL A 68 -26.05 -6.23 49.42
N SER A 69 -26.65 -6.69 50.53
CA SER A 69 -26.15 -6.45 51.88
C SER A 69 -24.74 -7.01 52.11
N GLN A 70 -24.47 -8.22 51.63
CA GLN A 70 -23.14 -8.84 51.73
C GLN A 70 -22.14 -8.15 50.81
N ALA A 71 -22.55 -7.73 49.61
CA ALA A 71 -21.72 -6.93 48.73
C ALA A 71 -21.29 -5.59 49.35
N ILE A 72 -22.20 -4.92 50.07
CA ILE A 72 -21.88 -3.69 50.80
C ILE A 72 -20.90 -3.97 51.95
N CYS A 73 -21.07 -5.08 52.68
CA CYS A 73 -20.10 -5.50 53.70
C CYS A 73 -18.72 -5.74 53.12
N VAL A 74 -18.61 -6.49 52.02
CA VAL A 74 -17.34 -6.76 51.36
C VAL A 74 -16.71 -5.46 50.85
N LEU A 75 -17.50 -4.56 50.25
CA LEU A 75 -17.01 -3.24 49.82
C LEU A 75 -16.46 -2.44 51.00
N LYS A 76 -17.17 -2.43 52.14
CA LYS A 76 -16.73 -1.78 53.37
C LYS A 76 -15.39 -2.37 53.86
N ASP A 77 -15.28 -3.69 53.93
CA ASP A 77 -14.06 -4.36 54.40
C ASP A 77 -12.87 -4.06 53.49
N LYS A 78 -13.09 -3.97 52.17
CA LYS A 78 -12.04 -3.59 51.21
C LYS A 78 -11.67 -2.11 51.30
N LEU A 79 -12.64 -1.23 51.55
CA LEU A 79 -12.36 0.20 51.74
C LEU A 79 -11.56 0.44 53.02
N VAL A 80 -11.90 -0.24 54.13
CA VAL A 80 -11.13 -0.21 55.38
C VAL A 80 -9.71 -0.74 55.17
N ALA A 81 -9.54 -1.82 54.40
CA ALA A 81 -8.21 -2.32 54.04
C ALA A 81 -7.38 -1.34 53.18
N CYS A 82 -8.04 -0.42 52.48
CA CYS A 82 -7.40 0.60 51.65
C CYS A 82 -7.20 1.93 52.38
N GLU A 83 -7.94 2.18 53.47
CA GLU A 83 -7.88 3.37 54.31
C GLU A 83 -6.46 3.85 54.66
N PRO A 84 -5.49 3.01 55.10
CA PRO A 84 -4.15 3.48 55.44
C PRO A 84 -3.35 4.03 54.26
N LYS A 85 -3.79 3.79 53.02
CA LYS A 85 -3.15 4.31 51.79
C LYS A 85 -3.89 5.55 51.27
N LEU A 86 -5.15 5.75 51.65
CA LEU A 86 -6.00 6.79 51.11
C LEU A 86 -5.82 8.10 51.90
N SER A 87 -5.75 9.22 51.18
CA SER A 87 -5.78 10.56 51.81
C SER A 87 -7.13 10.75 52.53
N PRO A 88 -7.18 11.45 53.68
CA PRO A 88 -8.35 11.54 54.56
C PRO A 88 -9.62 12.11 53.90
N PHE A 89 -9.50 12.82 52.77
CA PHE A 89 -10.63 13.40 52.02
C PHE A 89 -11.24 12.47 50.97
N LYS A 90 -10.63 11.32 50.69
CA LYS A 90 -10.97 10.45 49.56
C LYS A 90 -11.95 9.30 49.86
N PRO A 91 -12.14 8.80 51.11
CA PRO A 91 -13.06 7.68 51.36
C PRO A 91 -14.52 7.99 51.02
N CYS A 92 -15.02 9.18 51.37
CA CYS A 92 -16.42 9.55 51.10
C CYS A 92 -16.74 9.62 49.60
N VAL A 93 -15.85 10.24 48.82
CA VAL A 93 -15.99 10.35 47.35
C VAL A 93 -15.93 8.97 46.70
N LEU A 94 -15.06 8.10 47.20
CA LEU A 94 -14.93 6.74 46.68
C LEU A 94 -16.16 5.88 47.04
N CYS A 95 -16.69 6.02 48.27
CA CYS A 95 -17.95 5.39 48.68
C CYS A 95 -19.11 5.85 47.80
N GLU A 96 -19.23 7.15 47.53
CA GLU A 96 -20.28 7.71 46.69
C GLU A 96 -20.17 7.22 45.25
N TYR A 97 -18.95 7.12 44.72
CA TYR A 97 -18.68 6.55 43.40
C TYR A 97 -19.12 5.08 43.32
N PHE A 98 -18.69 4.24 44.25
CA PHE A 98 -19.07 2.82 44.26
C PHE A 98 -20.57 2.62 44.50
N TYR A 99 -21.19 3.49 45.30
CA TYR A 99 -22.63 3.45 45.51
C TYR A 99 -23.37 3.74 44.20
N ASN A 100 -23.00 4.81 43.49
CA ASN A 100 -23.66 5.25 42.27
C ASN A 100 -23.38 4.36 41.05
N THR A 101 -22.23 3.70 41.00
CA THR A 101 -21.84 2.84 39.89
C THR A 101 -22.19 1.37 40.13
N LEU A 102 -21.72 0.79 41.24
CA LEU A 102 -21.85 -0.64 41.52
C LEU A 102 -23.13 -0.99 42.28
N ILE A 103 -23.42 -0.31 43.40
CA ILE A 103 -24.54 -0.68 44.27
C ILE A 103 -25.88 -0.33 43.62
N ARG A 104 -25.99 0.84 42.99
CA ARG A 104 -27.20 1.29 42.29
C ARG A 104 -27.63 0.34 41.17
N HIS A 105 -26.68 -0.29 40.49
CA HIS A 105 -26.92 -1.21 39.38
C HIS A 105 -26.64 -2.68 39.76
N TYR A 106 -26.61 -2.99 41.06
CA TYR A 106 -26.20 -4.31 41.55
C TYR A 106 -27.02 -5.46 40.95
N GLN A 107 -28.33 -5.28 40.86
CA GLN A 107 -29.23 -6.29 40.30
C GLN A 107 -28.97 -6.56 38.81
N LEU A 108 -28.56 -5.54 38.06
CA LEU A 108 -28.18 -5.67 36.66
C LEU A 108 -26.88 -6.49 36.55
N TYR A 109 -25.89 -6.20 37.39
CA TYR A 109 -24.66 -6.99 37.44
C TYR A 109 -24.92 -8.45 37.85
N GLN A 110 -25.77 -8.68 38.86
CA GLN A 110 -26.19 -10.04 39.24
C GLN A 110 -26.84 -10.77 38.07
N PHE A 111 -27.75 -10.10 37.35
CA PHE A 111 -28.44 -10.68 36.21
C PHE A 111 -27.47 -11.04 35.08
N VAL A 112 -26.56 -10.14 34.71
CA VAL A 112 -25.63 -10.33 33.59
C VAL A 112 -24.52 -11.35 33.91
N LEU A 113 -24.07 -11.40 35.17
CA LEU A 113 -22.93 -12.23 35.59
C LEU A 113 -23.34 -13.61 36.14
N CYS A 114 -24.54 -13.75 36.72
CA CYS A 114 -24.95 -14.99 37.41
C CYS A 114 -25.93 -15.83 36.61
N ARG A 115 -26.55 -15.29 35.55
CA ARG A 115 -27.42 -16.09 34.69
C ARG A 115 -26.62 -16.70 33.56
N GLU A 116 -26.76 -18.01 33.39
CA GLU A 116 -26.40 -18.68 32.15
C GLU A 116 -27.22 -18.06 31.02
N ARG A 117 -26.54 -17.65 29.95
CA ARG A 117 -27.17 -17.10 28.76
C ARG A 117 -26.99 -18.12 27.65
N ASP A 118 -28.07 -18.44 26.95
CA ASP A 118 -27.98 -19.16 25.68
C ASP A 118 -27.23 -18.26 24.70
N VAL A 119 -25.98 -18.63 24.41
CA VAL A 119 -25.16 -17.92 23.45
C VAL A 119 -25.60 -18.41 22.06
N GLU A 120 -26.54 -17.70 21.44
CA GLU A 120 -26.85 -17.80 20.01
C GLU A 120 -25.64 -17.28 19.21
N GLN A 121 -24.55 -18.04 19.21
CA GLN A 121 -23.31 -17.66 18.54
C GLN A 121 -23.42 -17.98 17.05
N THR A 122 -23.73 -16.99 16.23
CA THR A 122 -23.63 -17.13 14.78
C THR A 122 -22.16 -17.16 14.38
N SER A 123 -21.60 -18.34 14.15
CA SER A 123 -20.23 -18.49 13.64
C SER A 123 -20.20 -18.34 12.12
N ALA A 124 -19.56 -17.29 11.62
CA ALA A 124 -19.26 -17.14 10.20
C ALA A 124 -17.80 -17.55 9.94
N HIS A 125 -17.58 -18.43 8.96
CA HIS A 125 -16.25 -18.81 8.52
C HIS A 125 -15.72 -17.75 7.56
N LEU A 126 -14.75 -16.95 8.00
CA LEU A 126 -14.07 -15.96 7.17
C LEU A 126 -12.70 -16.49 6.79
N GLU A 127 -12.52 -16.81 5.51
CA GLU A 127 -11.19 -17.09 4.97
C GLU A 127 -10.46 -15.78 4.69
N ILE A 128 -9.43 -15.51 5.49
CA ILE A 128 -8.56 -14.36 5.30
C ILE A 128 -7.36 -14.83 4.47
N CYS A 129 -7.32 -14.46 3.19
CA CYS A 129 -6.15 -14.71 2.36
C CYS A 129 -4.97 -13.89 2.87
N VAL A 130 -3.91 -14.59 3.32
CA VAL A 130 -2.68 -13.96 3.76
C VAL A 130 -1.90 -13.48 2.53
N PRO A 131 -1.37 -12.24 2.51
CA PRO A 131 -0.50 -11.80 1.44
C PRO A 131 0.70 -12.74 1.29
N PRO A 132 1.22 -12.95 0.07
CA PRO A 132 2.42 -13.76 -0.13
C PRO A 132 3.56 -13.21 0.73
N GLN A 133 4.39 -14.13 1.23
CA GLN A 133 5.54 -13.76 2.05
C GLN A 133 6.47 -12.83 1.24
N PRO A 134 6.85 -11.66 1.80
CA PRO A 134 7.74 -10.75 1.09
C PRO A 134 9.09 -11.42 0.85
N LEU A 135 9.68 -11.12 -0.30
CA LEU A 135 11.01 -11.60 -0.66
C LEU A 135 12.05 -11.12 0.38
N PRO A 136 13.14 -11.90 0.59
CA PRO A 136 14.20 -11.49 1.49
C PRO A 136 14.84 -10.17 1.03
N LEU A 137 15.26 -9.32 1.97
CA LEU A 137 15.87 -8.03 1.67
C LEU A 137 17.13 -8.14 0.78
N MET A 138 17.81 -9.28 0.79
CA MET A 138 18.96 -9.56 -0.09
C MET A 138 18.58 -9.64 -1.58
N ALA A 139 17.31 -9.91 -1.89
CA ALA A 139 16.78 -9.83 -3.26
C ALA A 139 16.40 -8.39 -3.65
N GLY A 140 16.46 -7.44 -2.71
CA GLY A 140 16.20 -6.04 -2.95
C GLY A 140 17.31 -5.39 -3.78
N ILE A 141 16.91 -4.47 -4.65
CA ILE A 141 17.83 -3.63 -5.42
C ILE A 141 17.96 -2.29 -4.69
N ASN A 142 19.16 -1.75 -4.62
CA ASN A 142 19.37 -0.41 -4.09
C ASN A 142 18.56 0.62 -4.91
N ALA A 143 17.88 1.56 -4.24
CA ALA A 143 17.02 2.53 -4.90
C ALA A 143 17.73 3.33 -6.00
N GLU A 144 18.98 3.75 -5.78
CA GLU A 144 19.76 4.51 -6.78
C GLU A 144 20.07 3.66 -8.01
N VAL A 145 20.44 2.39 -7.80
CA VAL A 145 20.68 1.41 -8.88
C VAL A 145 19.40 1.17 -9.67
N TRP A 146 18.26 1.05 -8.98
CA TRP A 146 16.96 0.87 -9.62
C TRP A 146 16.56 2.10 -10.45
N HIS A 147 16.70 3.31 -9.90
CA HIS A 147 16.42 4.55 -10.63
C HIS A 147 17.31 4.70 -11.87
N TYR A 148 18.59 4.40 -11.74
CA TYR A 148 19.54 4.38 -12.85
C TYR A 148 19.12 3.39 -13.95
N GLN A 149 18.75 2.15 -13.56
CA GLN A 149 18.25 1.15 -14.52
C GLN A 149 16.98 1.62 -15.22
N GLN A 150 16.06 2.25 -14.48
CA GLN A 150 14.82 2.77 -15.02
C GLN A 150 15.07 3.91 -16.03
N GLN A 151 16.01 4.81 -15.74
CA GLN A 151 16.40 5.87 -16.68
C GLN A 151 17.04 5.31 -17.95
N LEU A 152 17.93 4.32 -17.84
CA LEU A 152 18.48 3.64 -19.02
C LEU A 152 17.43 2.93 -19.86
N ALA A 153 16.48 2.27 -19.20
CA ALA A 153 15.37 1.59 -19.87
C ALA A 153 14.49 2.59 -20.61
N ALA A 154 14.15 3.72 -19.99
CA ALA A 154 13.36 4.79 -20.60
C ALA A 154 14.06 5.39 -21.84
N LEU A 155 15.35 5.72 -21.73
CA LEU A 155 16.13 6.23 -22.88
C LEU A 155 16.21 5.20 -24.03
N SER A 156 16.36 3.92 -23.69
CA SER A 156 16.42 2.84 -24.69
C SER A 156 15.05 2.63 -25.37
N ALA A 157 13.96 2.71 -24.61
CA ALA A 157 12.61 2.62 -25.12
C ALA A 157 12.29 3.79 -26.06
N ALA A 158 12.63 5.03 -25.66
CA ALA A 158 12.47 6.21 -26.50
C ALA A 158 13.27 6.11 -27.81
N GLU A 159 14.49 5.55 -27.77
CA GLU A 159 15.29 5.34 -28.98
C GLU A 159 14.63 4.34 -29.96
N VAL A 160 14.05 3.26 -29.42
CA VAL A 160 13.29 2.28 -30.22
C VAL A 160 12.03 2.92 -30.80
N GLU A 161 11.28 3.66 -29.99
CA GLU A 161 10.07 4.36 -30.41
C GLU A 161 10.32 5.32 -31.59
N LYS A 162 11.41 6.10 -31.53
CA LYS A 162 11.79 6.99 -32.64
C LYS A 162 12.05 6.23 -33.94
N ARG A 163 12.69 5.06 -33.85
CA ARG A 163 12.91 4.19 -35.03
C ARG A 163 11.62 3.58 -35.56
N THR A 164 10.75 3.09 -34.68
CA THR A 164 9.48 2.48 -35.10
C THR A 164 8.58 3.52 -35.76
N ASN A 165 8.50 4.73 -35.20
CA ASN A 165 7.71 5.82 -35.77
C ASN A 165 8.24 6.22 -37.16
N MET A 166 9.56 6.21 -37.36
CA MET A 166 10.14 6.47 -38.68
C MET A 166 9.82 5.37 -39.70
N LEU A 167 9.87 4.10 -39.29
CA LEU A 167 9.47 2.99 -40.16
C LEU A 167 7.99 3.09 -40.54
N LEU A 168 7.12 3.37 -39.57
CA LEU A 168 5.69 3.56 -39.80
C LEU A 168 5.40 4.72 -40.75
N LEU A 169 6.10 5.85 -40.59
CA LEU A 169 5.96 7.00 -41.48
C LEU A 169 6.34 6.62 -42.92
N ARG A 170 7.46 5.92 -43.12
CA ARG A 170 7.90 5.46 -44.44
C ARG A 170 6.88 4.54 -45.10
N GLU A 171 6.31 3.60 -44.33
CA GLU A 171 5.28 2.69 -44.82
C GLU A 171 3.98 3.44 -45.17
N THR A 172 3.56 4.38 -44.33
CA THR A 172 2.36 5.21 -44.55
C THR A 172 2.50 6.03 -45.84
N LEU A 173 3.61 6.76 -46.00
CA LEU A 173 3.87 7.56 -47.19
C LEU A 173 4.03 6.71 -48.45
N HIS A 174 4.54 5.48 -48.33
CA HIS A 174 4.60 4.53 -49.43
C HIS A 174 3.19 4.13 -49.90
N LEU A 175 2.30 3.78 -48.97
CA LEU A 175 0.91 3.44 -49.29
C LEU A 175 0.15 4.63 -49.90
N GLU A 176 0.35 5.83 -49.37
CA GLU A 176 -0.27 7.05 -49.92
C GLU A 176 0.18 7.34 -51.36
N ARG A 177 1.46 7.09 -51.66
CA ARG A 177 2.01 7.19 -53.01
C ARG A 177 1.38 6.17 -53.94
N GLU A 178 1.33 4.89 -53.54
CA GLU A 178 0.69 3.84 -54.35
C GLU A 178 -0.77 4.18 -54.64
N HIS A 179 -1.52 4.62 -53.62
CA HIS A 179 -2.90 5.02 -53.78
C HIS A 179 -3.07 6.24 -54.72
N THR A 180 -2.14 7.20 -54.68
CA THR A 180 -2.16 8.37 -55.56
C THR A 180 -1.82 8.00 -57.00
N LEU A 181 -0.86 7.11 -57.22
CA LEU A 181 -0.54 6.56 -58.54
C LEU A 181 -1.71 5.75 -59.11
N GLN A 182 -2.36 4.94 -58.29
CA GLN A 182 -3.51 4.15 -58.70
C GLN A 182 -4.68 5.05 -59.14
N ARG A 183 -4.99 6.10 -58.35
CA ARG A 183 -5.99 7.10 -58.74
C ARG A 183 -5.66 7.80 -60.06
N ALA A 184 -4.42 8.25 -60.23
CA ALA A 184 -3.97 8.87 -61.47
C ALA A 184 -4.11 7.92 -62.68
N TYR A 185 -3.86 6.62 -62.48
CA TYR A 185 -4.04 5.60 -63.52
C TYR A 185 -5.51 5.36 -63.85
N ASP A 186 -6.38 5.28 -62.84
CA ASP A 186 -7.82 5.07 -63.04
C ASP A 186 -8.49 6.28 -63.73
N GLU A 187 -8.07 7.51 -63.37
CA GLU A 187 -8.47 8.74 -64.04
C GLU A 187 -8.07 8.72 -65.53
N LEU A 188 -6.82 8.34 -65.82
CA LEU A 188 -6.31 8.21 -67.19
C LEU A 188 -7.12 7.18 -68.00
N LYS A 189 -7.46 6.05 -67.38
CA LYS A 189 -8.26 4.98 -68.02
C LYS A 189 -9.68 5.46 -68.35
N SER A 190 -10.28 6.29 -67.48
CA SER A 190 -11.60 6.87 -67.73
C SER A 190 -11.60 7.91 -68.86
N GLN A 191 -10.46 8.55 -69.12
CA GLN A 191 -10.28 9.59 -70.14
C GLN A 191 -9.64 9.06 -71.44
N ALA A 192 -9.52 7.73 -71.60
CA ALA A 192 -8.77 7.10 -72.68
C ALA A 192 -9.25 7.46 -74.11
N GLU A 193 -10.50 7.94 -74.28
CA GLU A 193 -11.02 8.41 -75.57
C GLU A 193 -10.59 9.85 -75.93
N ILE A 194 -10.16 10.67 -74.96
CA ILE A 194 -9.80 12.09 -75.14
C ILE A 194 -8.47 12.37 -74.44
N LEU A 195 -7.40 11.70 -74.89
CA LEU A 195 -6.06 11.94 -74.32
C LEU A 195 -5.38 13.12 -75.01
N ASP A 196 -5.58 14.33 -74.48
CA ASP A 196 -4.88 15.53 -74.91
C ASP A 196 -3.49 15.64 -74.24
N ARG A 197 -2.52 16.19 -74.97
CA ARG A 197 -1.14 16.40 -74.52
C ARG A 197 -1.09 17.28 -73.26
N GLN A 198 -1.93 18.31 -73.20
CA GLN A 198 -2.01 19.20 -72.03
C GLN A 198 -2.40 18.43 -70.76
N ILE A 199 -3.39 17.54 -70.85
CA ILE A 199 -3.90 16.76 -69.72
C ILE A 199 -2.81 15.82 -69.21
N LEU A 200 -2.13 15.11 -70.11
CA LEU A 200 -1.02 14.23 -69.75
C LEU A 200 0.12 15.00 -69.07
N GLU A 201 0.48 16.18 -69.57
CA GLU A 201 1.55 16.99 -68.98
C GLU A 201 1.18 17.48 -67.57
N THR A 202 -0.07 17.88 -67.34
CA THR A 202 -0.55 18.25 -66.00
C THR A 202 -0.55 17.08 -65.02
N LEU A 203 -0.95 15.89 -65.48
CA LEU A 203 -0.95 14.68 -64.66
C LEU A 203 0.46 14.28 -64.26
N VAL A 204 1.40 14.25 -65.22
CA VAL A 204 2.81 13.93 -64.94
C VAL A 204 3.43 14.93 -63.99
N LYS A 205 3.18 16.24 -64.17
CA LYS A 205 3.64 17.28 -63.24
C LYS A 205 3.06 17.09 -61.84
N GLY A 206 1.77 16.74 -61.74
CA GLY A 206 1.12 16.44 -60.47
C GLY A 206 1.76 15.24 -59.75
N VAL A 207 1.93 14.12 -60.45
CA VAL A 207 2.56 12.91 -59.89
C VAL A 207 3.99 13.19 -59.43
N ILE A 208 4.80 13.84 -60.27
CA ILE A 208 6.18 14.22 -59.90
C ILE A 208 6.18 15.16 -58.70
N GLY A 209 5.27 16.13 -58.66
CA GLY A 209 5.13 17.05 -57.52
C GLY A 209 4.84 16.32 -56.21
N THR A 210 3.86 15.41 -56.20
CA THR A 210 3.55 14.59 -55.02
C THR A 210 4.72 13.71 -54.59
N GLN A 211 5.47 13.14 -55.55
CA GLN A 211 6.64 12.33 -55.28
C GLN A 211 7.78 13.13 -54.62
N ILE A 212 8.03 14.34 -55.13
CA ILE A 212 9.05 15.25 -54.58
C ILE A 212 8.65 15.67 -53.16
N GLN A 213 7.38 16.01 -52.95
CA GLN A 213 6.89 16.42 -51.63
C GLN A 213 7.03 15.28 -50.61
N ALA A 214 6.60 14.06 -50.95
CA ALA A 214 6.75 12.90 -50.07
C ALA A 214 8.22 12.61 -49.74
N LEU A 215 9.13 12.76 -50.72
CA LEU A 215 10.56 12.59 -50.48
C LEU A 215 11.12 13.67 -49.56
N GLN A 216 10.69 14.93 -49.75
CA GLN A 216 11.09 16.05 -48.90
C GLN A 216 10.66 15.82 -47.45
N GLU A 217 9.43 15.36 -47.24
CA GLU A 217 8.89 15.03 -45.90
C GLU A 217 9.70 13.91 -45.24
N ILE A 218 10.02 12.82 -45.96
CA ILE A 218 10.85 11.72 -45.46
C ILE A 218 12.24 12.23 -45.06
N LEU A 219 12.90 13.01 -45.93
CA LEU A 219 14.26 13.49 -45.65
C LEU A 219 14.27 14.42 -44.45
N GLN A 220 13.33 15.36 -44.37
CA GLN A 220 13.27 16.30 -43.25
C GLN A 220 13.02 15.58 -41.92
N THR A 221 12.09 14.62 -41.91
CA THR A 221 11.77 13.84 -40.72
C THR A 221 12.90 12.88 -40.33
N GLU A 222 13.63 12.30 -41.29
CA GLU A 222 14.79 11.45 -41.03
C GLU A 222 15.96 12.22 -40.44
N ILE A 223 16.26 13.41 -40.95
CA ILE A 223 17.28 14.30 -40.38
C ILE A 223 16.91 14.61 -38.92
N GLN A 224 15.67 15.06 -38.68
CA GLN A 224 15.19 15.39 -37.34
C GLN A 224 15.26 14.18 -36.39
N THR A 225 14.75 13.03 -36.82
CA THR A 225 14.74 11.80 -36.02
C THR A 225 16.17 11.32 -35.71
N THR A 226 17.10 11.49 -36.65
CA THR A 226 18.51 11.13 -36.45
C THR A 226 19.14 12.00 -35.37
N PHE A 227 18.91 13.32 -35.39
CA PHE A 227 19.39 14.21 -34.32
C PHE A 227 18.80 13.83 -32.96
N GLU A 228 17.50 13.54 -32.89
CA GLU A 228 16.84 13.12 -31.65
C GLU A 228 17.41 11.78 -31.12
N ILE A 229 17.65 10.80 -31.99
CA ILE A 229 18.29 9.53 -31.61
C ILE A 229 19.72 9.75 -31.12
N LEU A 230 20.48 10.63 -31.77
CA LEU A 230 21.84 10.96 -31.35
C LEU A 230 21.86 11.62 -29.97
N GLU A 231 20.92 12.52 -29.70
CA GLU A 231 20.75 13.16 -28.40
C GLU A 231 20.41 12.12 -27.31
N LEU A 232 19.46 11.22 -27.57
CA LEU A 232 19.13 10.12 -26.65
C LEU A 232 20.36 9.22 -26.37
N ARG A 233 21.15 8.92 -27.41
CA ARG A 233 22.39 8.15 -27.27
C ARG A 233 23.45 8.91 -26.47
N LEU A 234 23.57 10.22 -26.66
CA LEU A 234 24.49 11.06 -25.90
C LEU A 234 24.10 11.05 -24.41
N GLN A 235 22.83 11.27 -24.10
CA GLN A 235 22.30 11.19 -22.74
C GLN A 235 22.54 9.82 -22.10
N LYS A 236 22.28 8.74 -22.84
CA LYS A 236 22.55 7.38 -22.39
C LYS A 236 24.04 7.14 -22.11
N ARG A 237 24.93 7.65 -22.95
CA ARG A 237 26.38 7.57 -22.73
C ARG A 237 26.82 8.36 -21.50
N ALA A 238 26.32 9.58 -21.32
CA ALA A 238 26.61 10.40 -20.15
C ALA A 238 26.17 9.71 -18.84
N LEU A 239 25.03 9.02 -18.87
CA LEU A 239 24.54 8.24 -17.74
C LEU A 239 25.44 7.03 -17.43
N ILE A 240 25.84 6.27 -18.46
CA ILE A 240 26.71 5.08 -18.30
C ILE A 240 28.08 5.45 -17.73
N LEU A 241 28.60 6.64 -18.05
CA LEU A 241 29.88 7.12 -17.53
C LEU A 241 29.82 7.49 -16.04
N ASN A 242 28.62 7.69 -15.48
CA ASN A 242 28.39 8.04 -14.08
C ASN A 242 27.47 7.00 -13.41
N PRO A 243 27.91 5.73 -13.28
CA PRO A 243 27.09 4.72 -12.61
C PRO A 243 26.97 5.02 -11.11
N PRO A 244 25.82 4.74 -10.48
CA PRO A 244 25.68 4.85 -9.03
C PRO A 244 26.63 3.86 -8.34
N VAL A 245 27.29 4.31 -7.28
CA VAL A 245 28.20 3.45 -6.49
C VAL A 245 27.37 2.40 -5.77
N PRO A 246 27.64 1.08 -5.95
CA PRO A 246 26.92 0.05 -5.21
C PRO A 246 27.17 0.21 -3.71
N TYR A 247 26.09 0.23 -2.93
CA TYR A 247 26.15 0.10 -1.47
C TYR A 247 25.82 -1.33 -1.04
N PRO A 248 26.60 -1.93 -0.11
CA PRO A 248 27.83 -1.42 0.47
C PRO A 248 28.99 -1.41 -0.53
N PRO A 249 29.96 -0.49 -0.40
CA PRO A 249 31.15 -0.49 -1.23
C PRO A 249 31.87 -1.84 -1.12
N PRO A 250 32.47 -2.35 -2.20
CA PRO A 250 33.22 -3.61 -2.16
C PRO A 250 34.30 -3.52 -1.07
N PHE A 251 34.29 -4.48 -0.15
CA PHE A 251 35.30 -4.57 0.89
C PHE A 251 36.69 -4.60 0.24
N PRO A 252 37.67 -3.77 0.68
CA PRO A 252 39.05 -3.95 0.30
C PRO A 252 39.46 -5.37 0.69
N LEU A 253 39.83 -6.18 -0.30
CA LEU A 253 40.35 -7.51 -0.11
C LEU A 253 41.78 -7.36 0.47
N GLU A 254 41.88 -6.98 1.74
CA GLU A 254 43.17 -6.95 2.44
C GLU A 254 43.71 -8.38 2.56
N GLU A 255 44.88 -8.56 1.95
CA GLU A 255 45.84 -9.65 2.04
C GLU A 255 45.74 -10.56 3.28
N ARG A 256 44.78 -11.50 3.30
CA ARG A 256 44.81 -12.63 4.22
C ARG A 256 45.66 -13.78 3.65
N ALA A 257 46.87 -13.47 3.18
CA ALA A 257 47.82 -14.44 2.66
C ALA A 257 49.23 -14.35 3.30
N LYS A 258 49.39 -13.63 4.42
CA LYS A 258 50.72 -13.43 5.05
C LYS A 258 50.84 -13.79 6.54
N LYS A 259 49.94 -14.60 7.12
CA LYS A 259 50.05 -15.02 8.54
C LYS A 259 50.07 -16.53 8.82
N SER A 260 50.24 -17.40 7.82
CA SER A 260 50.38 -18.86 8.05
C SER A 260 51.79 -19.42 7.87
N THR A 261 52.77 -18.68 7.33
CA THR A 261 54.10 -19.24 7.00
C THR A 261 55.22 -18.96 8.03
N LYS A 262 54.92 -18.51 9.25
CA LYS A 262 55.93 -18.35 10.32
C LYS A 262 55.87 -19.39 11.43
N ALA A 263 54.92 -20.33 11.42
CA ALA A 263 54.78 -21.34 12.46
C ALA A 263 55.47 -22.69 12.15
N GLN A 264 56.04 -22.89 10.95
CA GLN A 264 56.56 -24.20 10.54
C GLN A 264 58.09 -24.30 10.41
N GLU A 265 58.84 -23.21 10.57
CA GLU A 265 60.30 -23.21 10.42
C GLU A 265 61.06 -23.48 11.74
N GLN A 266 60.38 -23.52 12.90
CA GLN A 266 61.01 -23.81 14.19
C GLN A 266 60.98 -25.29 14.63
N LYS A 267 60.45 -26.23 13.81
CA LYS A 267 60.45 -27.67 14.12
C LYS A 267 61.48 -28.51 13.36
N LYS A 268 62.41 -27.90 12.60
CA LYS A 268 63.48 -28.62 11.86
C LYS A 268 64.90 -28.40 12.39
N LYS A 269 65.05 -27.96 13.65
CA LYS A 269 66.33 -27.94 14.39
C LYS A 269 66.19 -28.61 15.75
N LYS A 270 65.78 -29.88 15.76
CA LYS A 270 66.09 -30.83 16.86
C LYS A 270 65.76 -32.26 16.40
N LYS A 271 66.66 -32.82 15.60
CA LYS A 271 66.91 -34.26 15.54
C LYS A 271 68.30 -34.47 14.97
#